data_AF-A0A5E4QXN4-F1
#
_entry.id   AF-A0A5E4QXN4-F1
#
_cell.length_a   1.000
_cell.length_b   1.000
_cell.length_c   1.000
_cell.angle_alpha   90.00
_cell.angle_beta   90.00
_cell.angle_gamma   90.00
#
_symmetry.space_group_name_H-M   'P 1'
#
loop_
_entity.id
_entity.type
_entity.pdbx_description
1 polymer ?
#
loop_
_entity_poly.entity_id
_entity_poly.type
_entity_poly.pdbx_seq_one_letter_code
_entity_poly.pdbx_strand_id
1 'polypeptide(L)'
;MISQSLERDLCGMKMADSTKIEHNPKILSGPVLTNSPNAVLSKTLLSRYQDLPLDADQILATYIWIDGTGEHLRCKDRTINFLPKVPKDLPVWNYDGSSTGQAEGHNADTYLVPRAIYKDPFRRGNHILVMCDTFKYNMEPTVSGSVRPMQG
;
A
#
# COMPACT_ATOMS: atom_id res chain seq x y z
N MET A 1 -15.38 2.69 -62.57
CA MET A 1 -14.99 1.30 -62.25
C MET A 1 -13.68 1.41 -61.47
N ILE A 2 -13.58 1.20 -60.16
CA ILE A 2 -14.30 0.32 -59.23
C ILE A 2 -14.27 0.98 -57.83
N SER A 3 -15.45 1.05 -57.17
CA SER A 3 -15.72 0.91 -55.72
C SER A 3 -14.83 1.69 -54.73
N GLN A 4 -15.27 2.78 -54.08
CA GLN A 4 -16.21 2.78 -52.93
C GLN A 4 -16.21 1.49 -52.11
N SER A 5 -15.23 1.31 -51.20
CA SER A 5 -15.33 0.39 -50.06
C SER A 5 -14.17 0.60 -49.08
N LEU A 6 -14.21 1.63 -48.23
CA LEU A 6 -13.42 1.70 -47.00
C LEU A 6 -13.92 2.79 -46.03
N GLU A 7 -15.24 2.97 -45.94
CA GLU A 7 -15.91 3.88 -44.97
C GLU A 7 -16.90 3.16 -44.04
N ARG A 8 -16.76 1.85 -43.84
CA ARG A 8 -17.56 1.11 -42.87
C ARG A 8 -16.61 0.25 -42.06
N ASP A 9 -16.44 0.61 -40.78
CA ASP A 9 -16.16 -0.30 -39.65
C ASP A 9 -15.69 0.42 -38.35
N LEU A 10 -16.07 1.69 -38.15
CA LEU A 10 -15.93 2.35 -36.83
C LEU A 10 -17.28 2.68 -36.15
N CYS A 11 -18.41 2.32 -36.76
CA CYS A 11 -19.72 2.36 -36.11
C CYS A 11 -20.02 0.98 -35.50
N GLY A 12 -19.50 0.70 -34.31
CA GLY A 12 -19.77 -0.59 -33.67
C GLY A 12 -19.00 -0.94 -32.41
N MET A 13 -18.03 -0.13 -31.97
CA MET A 13 -17.43 -0.35 -30.65
C MET A 13 -18.41 0.15 -29.60
N LYS A 14 -19.30 -0.76 -29.17
CA LYS A 14 -20.13 -0.57 -27.98
C LYS A 14 -19.21 -0.10 -26.87
N MET A 15 -19.37 1.17 -26.48
CA MET A 15 -18.92 1.64 -25.19
C MET A 15 -19.38 0.60 -24.19
N ALA A 16 -18.44 -0.07 -23.52
CA ALA A 16 -18.78 -0.95 -22.44
C ALA A 16 -19.69 -0.14 -21.52
N ASP A 17 -20.93 -0.62 -21.41
CA ASP A 17 -21.91 -0.12 -20.47
C ASP A 17 -21.16 0.06 -19.16
N SER A 18 -21.11 1.30 -18.68
CA SER A 18 -20.57 1.62 -17.38
C SER A 18 -21.50 0.93 -16.40
N THR A 19 -21.27 -0.37 -16.18
CA THR A 19 -21.91 -1.16 -15.15
C THR A 19 -21.82 -0.30 -13.92
N LYS A 20 -22.97 0.24 -13.50
CA LYS A 20 -23.12 0.89 -12.22
C LYS A 20 -22.42 -0.03 -11.25
N ILE A 21 -21.32 0.43 -10.67
CA ILE A 21 -20.72 -0.27 -9.54
C ILE A 21 -21.83 -0.21 -8.51
N GLU A 22 -22.57 -1.31 -8.42
CA GLU A 22 -23.67 -1.45 -7.49
C GLU A 22 -23.04 -1.17 -6.13
N HIS A 23 -23.48 -0.07 -5.51
CA HIS A 23 -22.92 0.40 -4.26
C HIS A 23 -23.29 -0.65 -3.22
N ASN A 24 -22.45 -1.69 -3.06
CA ASN A 24 -22.76 -2.86 -2.25
C ASN A 24 -22.93 -2.40 -0.79
N PRO A 25 -24.17 -2.23 -0.31
CA PRO A 25 -24.39 -1.63 1.00
C PRO A 25 -24.11 -2.64 2.11
N LYS A 26 -23.96 -3.93 1.79
CA LYS A 26 -23.77 -5.01 2.76
C LYS A 26 -22.40 -5.01 3.43
N ILE A 27 -21.37 -4.40 2.81
CA ILE A 27 -20.05 -4.24 3.45
C ILE A 27 -20.02 -3.01 4.36
N LEU A 28 -20.83 -1.99 4.06
CA LEU A 28 -20.92 -0.75 4.82
C LEU A 28 -21.92 -0.80 5.99
N SER A 29 -22.70 -1.88 6.11
CA SER A 29 -23.78 -2.01 7.10
C SER A 29 -23.40 -2.72 8.40
N GLY A 30 -22.12 -3.09 8.60
CA GLY A 30 -21.66 -3.65 9.87
C GLY A 30 -21.54 -2.57 10.96
N PRO A 31 -21.77 -2.88 12.25
CA PRO A 31 -21.65 -1.92 13.36
C PRO A 31 -20.24 -1.30 13.50
N VAL A 32 -19.24 -1.85 12.82
CA VAL A 32 -17.85 -1.40 12.87
C VAL A 32 -17.65 -0.02 12.22
N LEU A 33 -18.42 0.31 11.17
CA LEU A 33 -18.21 1.53 10.39
C LEU A 33 -19.23 2.63 10.66
N THR A 34 -20.26 2.35 11.45
CA THR A 34 -21.40 3.27 11.68
C THR A 34 -20.96 4.60 12.28
N ASN A 35 -19.93 4.60 13.14
CA ASN A 35 -19.42 5.78 13.81
C ASN A 35 -18.13 6.32 13.19
N SER A 36 -17.71 5.81 12.03
CA SER A 36 -16.49 6.26 11.37
C SER A 36 -16.79 7.47 10.46
N PRO A 37 -16.26 8.67 10.74
CA PRO A 37 -16.43 9.82 9.84
C PRO A 37 -15.88 9.53 8.44
N ASN A 38 -14.84 8.68 8.37
CA ASN A 38 -14.22 8.26 7.11
C ASN A 38 -15.10 7.34 6.26
N ALA A 39 -16.08 6.65 6.85
CA ALA A 39 -17.01 5.80 6.10
C ALA A 39 -17.98 6.64 5.26
N VAL A 40 -18.34 7.84 5.74
CA VAL A 40 -19.29 8.77 5.10
C VAL A 40 -18.69 9.51 3.91
N LEU A 41 -17.35 9.60 3.83
CA LEU A 41 -16.66 10.29 2.74
C LEU A 41 -16.93 9.64 1.36
N SER A 42 -17.09 10.49 0.35
CA SER A 42 -17.36 10.06 -1.03
C SER A 42 -16.23 9.19 -1.60
N LYS A 43 -16.54 7.90 -1.81
CA LYS A 43 -15.57 6.93 -2.38
C LYS A 43 -15.34 7.15 -3.86
N THR A 44 -16.35 7.63 -4.59
CA THR A 44 -16.22 7.95 -6.02
C THR A 44 -15.23 9.08 -6.26
N LEU A 45 -15.21 10.09 -5.38
CA LEU A 45 -14.24 11.18 -5.47
C LEU A 45 -12.81 10.68 -5.23
N LEU A 46 -12.60 9.82 -4.23
CA LEU A 46 -11.31 9.21 -3.95
C LEU A 46 -10.79 8.36 -5.12
N SER A 47 -11.67 7.53 -5.72
CA SER A 47 -11.28 6.68 -6.87
C SER A 47 -10.73 7.50 -8.04
N ARG A 48 -11.28 8.68 -8.32
CA ARG A 48 -10.76 9.56 -9.39
C ARG A 48 -9.30 9.97 -9.20
N TYR A 49 -8.85 10.15 -7.95
CA TYR A 49 -7.45 10.47 -7.66
C TYR A 49 -6.56 9.22 -7.68
N GLN A 50 -7.10 8.07 -7.26
CA GLN A 50 -6.38 6.79 -7.30
C GLN A 50 -6.19 6.25 -8.73
N ASP A 51 -7.04 6.65 -9.67
CA ASP A 51 -6.98 6.26 -11.09
C ASP A 51 -6.10 7.20 -11.93
N LEU A 52 -5.45 8.21 -11.32
CA LEU A 52 -4.53 9.08 -12.05
C LEU A 52 -3.35 8.26 -12.59
N PRO A 53 -2.97 8.46 -13.87
CA PRO A 53 -1.84 7.76 -14.45
C PRO A 53 -0.55 8.15 -13.73
N LEU A 54 0.23 7.15 -13.35
CA LEU A 54 1.57 7.31 -12.78
C LEU A 54 2.58 6.68 -13.74
N ASP A 55 3.80 7.23 -13.72
CA ASP A 55 4.91 6.63 -14.46
C ASP A 55 5.20 5.22 -13.94
N ALA A 56 5.54 4.29 -14.84
CA ALA A 56 5.63 2.87 -14.52
C ALA A 56 6.69 2.53 -13.45
N ASP A 57 7.71 3.38 -13.32
CA ASP A 57 8.81 3.28 -12.36
C ASP A 57 8.55 4.02 -11.04
N GLN A 58 7.52 4.86 -10.96
CA GLN A 58 7.12 5.54 -9.73
C GLN A 58 6.19 4.68 -8.89
N ILE A 59 6.74 4.15 -7.81
CA ILE A 59 6.07 3.16 -6.96
C ILE A 59 5.96 3.69 -5.55
N LEU A 60 4.75 3.69 -5.01
CA LEU A 60 4.53 3.78 -3.57
C LEU A 60 4.80 2.41 -2.93
N ALA A 61 5.76 2.39 -2.02
CA ALA A 61 6.06 1.26 -1.16
C ALA A 61 5.57 1.57 0.26
N THR A 62 4.56 0.84 0.72
CA THR A 62 4.03 0.94 2.08
C THR A 62 4.82 0.03 3.00
N TYR A 63 5.64 0.61 3.87
CA TYR A 63 6.38 -0.12 4.88
C TYR A 63 5.43 -0.38 6.05
N ILE A 64 5.33 -1.65 6.46
CA ILE A 64 4.43 -2.13 7.51
C ILE A 64 5.28 -2.80 8.59
N TRP A 65 4.97 -2.52 9.86
CA TRP A 65 5.66 -3.12 11.00
C TRP A 65 4.72 -3.26 12.20
N ILE A 66 5.15 -4.05 13.18
CA ILE A 66 4.46 -4.25 14.46
C ILE A 66 5.04 -3.25 15.48
N ASP A 67 4.19 -2.56 16.22
CA ASP A 67 4.64 -1.62 17.25
C ASP A 67 5.08 -2.31 18.56
N GLY A 68 5.42 -1.54 19.58
CA GLY A 68 5.94 -2.04 20.86
C GLY A 68 4.95 -2.91 21.64
N THR A 69 3.66 -2.86 21.31
CA THR A 69 2.65 -3.74 21.93
C THR A 69 2.76 -5.18 21.46
N GLY A 70 3.34 -5.42 20.28
CA GLY A 70 3.37 -6.74 19.65
C GLY A 70 2.07 -7.13 18.94
N GLU A 71 1.02 -6.30 19.03
CA GLU A 71 -0.32 -6.60 18.52
C GLU A 71 -0.74 -5.65 17.39
N HIS A 72 -0.38 -4.37 17.50
CA HIS A 72 -0.82 -3.36 16.56
C HIS A 72 0.15 -3.19 15.39
N LEU A 73 -0.43 -3.01 14.20
CA LEU A 73 0.31 -2.67 12.99
C LEU A 73 0.42 -1.15 12.82
N ARG A 74 1.55 -0.72 12.29
CA ARG A 74 1.82 0.64 11.83
C ARG A 74 2.27 0.58 10.38
N CYS A 75 2.04 1.66 9.64
CA CYS A 75 2.54 1.75 8.28
C CYS A 75 2.82 3.19 7.85
N LYS A 76 3.67 3.33 6.83
CA LYS A 76 3.91 4.60 6.13
C LYS A 76 4.44 4.35 4.72
N ASP A 77 4.25 5.33 3.84
CA ASP A 77 4.58 5.21 2.42
C ASP A 77 5.86 5.95 2.05
N ARG A 78 6.69 5.34 1.21
CA ARG A 78 7.81 5.98 0.51
C ARG A 78 7.63 5.81 -1.00
N THR A 79 7.94 6.85 -1.74
CA THR A 79 8.12 6.75 -3.20
C THR A 79 9.48 6.14 -3.51
N ILE A 80 9.50 5.13 -4.37
CA ILE A 80 10.70 4.55 -4.99
C ILE A 80 10.57 4.66 -6.51
N ASN A 81 11.70 4.74 -7.21
CA ASN A 81 11.78 4.94 -8.66
C ASN A 81 12.25 3.68 -9.41
N PHE A 82 11.96 2.50 -8.86
CA PHE A 82 12.30 1.21 -9.45
C PHE A 82 11.40 0.10 -8.91
N LEU A 83 11.24 -0.97 -9.68
CA LEU A 83 10.55 -2.20 -9.26
C LEU A 83 11.52 -3.11 -8.49
N PRO A 84 11.37 -3.28 -7.16
CA PRO A 84 12.23 -4.18 -6.40
C PRO A 84 11.93 -5.64 -6.76
N LYS A 85 12.97 -6.46 -6.90
CA LYS A 85 12.82 -7.90 -7.15
C LYS A 85 12.87 -8.69 -5.85
N VAL A 86 13.69 -8.23 -4.89
CA VAL A 86 13.83 -8.84 -3.58
C VAL A 86 13.77 -7.78 -2.47
N PRO A 87 13.38 -8.15 -1.24
CA PRO A 87 13.33 -7.21 -0.11
C PRO A 87 14.64 -6.45 0.12
N LYS A 88 15.79 -7.07 -0.16
CA LYS A 88 17.12 -6.43 0.01
C LYS A 88 17.37 -5.27 -0.95
N ASP A 89 16.62 -5.17 -2.05
CA ASP A 89 16.72 -4.04 -2.98
C ASP A 89 16.11 -2.77 -2.37
N LEU A 90 15.24 -2.92 -1.36
CA LEU A 90 14.56 -1.81 -0.72
C LEU A 90 15.44 -1.15 0.35
N PRO A 91 15.49 0.18 0.39
CA PRO A 91 16.27 0.90 1.38
C PRO A 91 15.73 0.69 2.80
N VAL A 92 16.64 0.45 3.75
CA VAL A 92 16.33 0.57 5.18
C VAL A 92 15.74 1.96 5.43
N TRP A 93 14.75 2.01 6.31
CA TRP A 93 14.14 3.27 6.73
C TRP A 93 14.13 3.38 8.24
N ASN A 94 13.62 4.48 8.77
CA ASN A 94 13.57 4.77 10.19
C ASN A 94 12.25 5.46 10.52
N TYR A 95 11.82 5.39 11.77
CA TYR A 95 10.68 6.10 12.33
C TYR A 95 10.97 6.46 13.78
N ASP A 96 10.14 7.32 14.35
CA ASP A 96 10.19 7.66 15.77
C ASP A 96 9.58 6.52 16.61
N GLY A 97 10.46 5.78 17.29
CA GLY A 97 10.11 4.67 18.16
C GLY A 97 9.35 5.07 19.42
N SER A 98 9.49 6.31 19.89
CA SER A 98 8.84 6.78 21.13
C SER A 98 7.32 6.79 21.00
N SER A 99 6.81 7.17 19.83
CA SER A 99 5.38 7.18 19.47
C SER A 99 4.77 5.78 19.25
N THR A 100 5.58 4.74 19.43
CA THR A 100 5.21 3.33 19.17
C THR A 100 5.56 2.39 20.34
N GLY A 101 6.08 2.92 21.46
CA GLY A 101 6.51 2.11 22.60
C GLY A 101 7.74 1.25 22.32
N GLN A 102 8.60 1.64 21.38
CA GLN A 102 9.77 0.84 20.96
C GLN A 102 11.12 1.51 21.31
N ALA A 103 11.10 2.77 21.76
CA ALA A 103 12.28 3.49 22.21
C ALA A 103 11.97 4.34 23.44
N GLU A 104 12.92 4.41 24.36
CA GLU A 104 12.90 5.25 25.55
C GLU A 104 14.19 6.11 25.59
N GLY A 105 14.12 7.29 26.21
CA GLY A 105 15.29 8.15 26.41
C GLY A 105 15.62 9.07 25.22
N HIS A 106 16.90 9.45 25.10
CA HIS A 106 17.35 10.52 24.21
C HIS A 106 17.48 10.13 22.73
N ASN A 107 17.50 8.83 22.40
CA ASN A 107 17.57 8.37 21.01
C ASN A 107 16.36 7.50 20.67
N ALA A 108 15.42 8.09 19.93
CA ALA A 108 14.16 7.47 19.55
C ALA A 108 14.19 6.87 18.13
N ASP A 109 15.33 6.89 17.43
CA ASP A 109 15.41 6.32 16.09
C ASP A 109 15.28 4.80 16.13
N THR A 110 14.24 4.30 15.45
CA THR A 110 14.01 2.87 15.22
C THR A 110 14.00 2.60 13.73
N TYR A 111 14.72 1.58 13.29
CA TYR A 111 14.94 1.24 11.89
C TYR A 111 13.99 0.16 11.41
N LEU A 112 13.57 0.27 10.16
CA LEU A 112 12.74 -0.68 9.41
C LEU A 112 13.62 -1.42 8.40
N VAL A 113 13.75 -2.73 8.58
CA VAL A 113 14.49 -3.59 7.67
C VAL A 113 13.51 -4.43 6.85
N PRO A 114 13.43 -4.24 5.52
CA PRO A 114 12.52 -4.99 4.65
C PRO A 114 12.76 -6.51 4.71
N ARG A 115 11.68 -7.29 4.85
CA ARG A 115 11.72 -8.76 4.91
C ARG A 115 10.89 -9.47 3.86
N ALA A 116 9.73 -8.91 3.50
CA ALA A 116 8.86 -9.49 2.49
C ALA A 116 8.17 -8.40 1.68
N ILE A 117 7.91 -8.68 0.40
CA ILE A 117 7.23 -7.78 -0.53
C ILE A 117 5.94 -8.45 -1.00
N TYR A 118 4.85 -7.70 -1.02
CA TYR A 118 3.56 -8.11 -1.56
C TYR A 118 3.03 -7.03 -2.51
N LYS A 119 2.18 -7.40 -3.47
CA LYS A 119 1.45 -6.42 -4.28
C LYS A 119 0.44 -5.68 -3.40
N ASP A 120 0.29 -4.38 -3.60
CA ASP A 120 -0.68 -3.56 -2.88
C ASP A 120 -2.08 -3.68 -3.52
N PRO A 121 -3.05 -4.36 -2.88
CA PRO A 121 -4.39 -4.51 -3.43
C PRO A 121 -5.23 -3.23 -3.31
N PHE A 122 -4.83 -2.28 -2.46
CA PHE A 122 -5.58 -1.06 -2.18
C PHE A 122 -5.28 0.01 -3.22
N ARG A 123 -4.00 0.22 -3.54
CA ARG A 123 -3.58 1.19 -4.56
C ARG A 123 -3.52 0.60 -5.98
N ARG A 124 -3.35 -0.72 -6.10
CA ARG A 124 -3.23 -1.46 -7.38
C ARG A 124 -1.99 -1.03 -8.17
N GLY A 125 -1.89 -1.45 -9.43
CA GLY A 125 -0.74 -1.15 -10.29
C GLY A 125 0.56 -1.79 -9.78
N ASN A 126 1.66 -1.03 -9.84
CA ASN A 126 2.99 -1.46 -9.44
C ASN A 126 3.30 -1.21 -7.94
N HIS A 127 2.33 -0.72 -7.17
CA HIS A 127 2.48 -0.43 -5.75
C HIS A 127 2.66 -1.69 -4.91
N ILE A 128 3.41 -1.56 -3.81
CA ILE A 128 3.82 -2.70 -2.98
C ILE A 128 3.60 -2.44 -1.49
N LEU A 129 3.32 -3.52 -0.77
CA LEU A 129 3.38 -3.59 0.68
C LEU A 129 4.70 -4.28 1.09
N VAL A 130 5.37 -3.75 2.11
CA VAL A 130 6.68 -4.20 2.56
C VAL A 130 6.62 -4.51 4.05
N MET A 131 6.63 -5.80 4.41
CA MET A 131 6.71 -6.20 5.81
C MET A 131 8.14 -6.01 6.31
N CYS A 132 8.30 -5.35 7.45
CA CYS A 132 9.59 -4.97 8.01
C CYS A 132 9.79 -5.53 9.42
N ASP A 133 11.04 -5.90 9.72
CA ASP A 133 11.51 -6.01 11.09
C ASP A 133 11.90 -4.63 11.62
N THR A 134 11.87 -4.49 12.94
CA THR A 134 12.23 -3.26 13.65
C THR A 134 13.50 -3.43 14.47
N PHE A 135 14.41 -2.46 14.37
CA PHE A 135 15.70 -2.44 15.07
C PHE A 135 15.90 -1.12 15.81
N LYS A 136 16.52 -1.16 16.99
CA LYS A 136 16.86 0.03 17.77
C LYS A 136 18.01 0.82 17.09
N TYR A 137 18.33 1.99 17.65
CA TYR A 137 19.40 2.85 17.15
C TYR A 137 20.77 2.17 17.00
N ASN A 138 21.04 1.14 17.82
CA ASN A 138 22.28 0.37 17.83
C ASN A 138 22.21 -0.89 16.93
N MET A 139 21.18 -1.00 16.09
CA MET A 139 20.92 -2.15 15.21
C MET A 139 20.66 -3.48 15.94
N GLU A 140 20.35 -3.43 17.23
CA GLU A 140 19.79 -4.57 17.95
C GLU A 140 18.28 -4.69 17.68
N PRO A 141 17.70 -5.90 17.59
CA PRO A 141 16.27 -6.06 17.39
C PRO A 141 15.44 -5.39 18.50
N THR A 142 14.28 -4.82 18.15
CA THR A 142 13.31 -4.43 19.18
C THR A 142 12.62 -5.67 19.77
N VAL A 143 12.01 -5.53 20.95
CA VAL A 143 11.33 -6.65 21.65
C VAL A 143 10.18 -7.23 20.81
N SER A 144 9.48 -6.39 20.06
CA SER A 144 8.40 -6.81 19.15
C SER A 144 8.89 -7.10 17.72
N GLY A 145 10.14 -6.80 17.40
CA GLY A 145 10.76 -7.15 16.13
C GLY A 145 10.77 -8.67 15.99
N SER A 146 10.27 -9.18 14.86
CA SER A 146 10.09 -10.62 14.63
C SER A 146 11.45 -11.33 14.49
N VAL A 147 12.15 -11.54 15.61
CA VAL A 147 13.32 -12.42 15.68
C VAL A 147 12.83 -13.86 15.77
N ARG A 148 12.29 -14.36 14.67
CA ARG A 148 12.56 -15.76 14.33
C ARG A 148 13.45 -15.73 13.10
N PRO A 149 14.66 -16.29 13.16
CA PRO A 149 15.32 -16.64 11.90
C PRO A 149 14.33 -17.50 11.13
N MET A 150 13.98 -17.11 9.90
CA MET A 150 13.46 -18.07 8.95
C MET A 150 14.58 -19.09 8.76
N GLN A 151 14.55 -20.15 9.57
CA GLN A 151 15.28 -21.38 9.32
C GLN A 151 14.66 -21.91 8.03
N GLY A 152 15.37 -21.64 6.93
CA GLY A 152 15.12 -22.28 5.64
C GLY A 152 15.51 -23.74 5.67
#